data_AF-A0A929JWG5-F1
#
_entry.id   AF-A0A929JWG5-F1
#
_cell.length_a   1.000
_cell.length_b   1.000
_cell.length_c   1.000
_cell.angle_alpha   90.00
_cell.angle_beta   90.00
_cell.angle_gamma   90.00
#
_symmetry.space_group_name_H-M   'P 1'
#
loop_
_entity.id
_entity.type
_entity.pdbx_description
1 polymer ?
#
loop_
_entity_poly.entity_id
_entity_poly.type
_entity_poly.pdbx_seq_one_letter_code
_entity_poly.pdbx_strand_id
1 'polypeptide(L)'
;MIQQLPKWYRIAAIADLKEEVLEKRSAAITNVATGKDYPLIYNCIRLFIGLPIKDNDFNEKLVAAIINTDIMFVDENVELEKRILAGAIVHESLQNAVVSTNIALSVNSAIFGINQETFINIDIIQTVLDYLGKAAQNARQPVARVLTPIKYTAPKEVDITDENYAVSFTSLATNFRQLLINSNNSLIRRLSVMEEESNIHWWLFRSFSSIAHKNASELSSIEAPIIFGLELSNLITLYPPPQNCSAFLEKMLSNVNPAGDNSSIKTYLDYAFDHEYGSELNDDIEKWGNLVPLHTAFSKIIENGSKDGWTNLFENSSAVKASDTFTPIEFAIQIFNERVLLNFNR
;
A
#
# COMPACT_ATOMS: atom_id res chain seq x y z
N MET A 1 -12.81 20.02 9.27
CA MET A 1 -13.66 19.85 8.07
C MET A 1 -12.78 19.40 6.93
N ILE A 2 -13.19 18.38 6.17
CA ILE A 2 -12.43 17.89 5.01
C ILE A 2 -12.64 18.89 3.87
N GLN A 3 -11.60 19.68 3.55
CA GLN A 3 -11.72 20.82 2.64
C GLN A 3 -12.14 20.43 1.21
N GLN A 4 -11.79 19.23 0.76
CA GLN A 4 -12.09 18.74 -0.59
C GLN A 4 -13.50 18.13 -0.71
N LEU A 5 -14.20 17.87 0.40
CA LEU A 5 -15.49 17.20 0.39
C LEU A 5 -16.54 17.92 -0.49
N PRO A 6 -16.73 19.25 -0.43
CA PRO A 6 -17.69 19.95 -1.28
C PRO A 6 -17.37 19.81 -2.78
N LYS A 7 -16.08 19.79 -3.14
CA LYS A 7 -15.61 19.58 -4.52
C LYS A 7 -15.99 18.18 -5.00
N TRP A 8 -15.76 17.15 -4.18
CA TRP A 8 -16.06 15.76 -4.52
C TRP A 8 -17.56 15.50 -4.73
N TYR A 9 -18.41 16.11 -3.91
CA TYR A 9 -19.87 16.08 -4.10
C TYR A 9 -20.30 16.75 -5.40
N ARG A 10 -19.71 17.90 -5.73
CA ARG A 10 -20.00 18.64 -6.96
C ARG A 10 -19.60 17.88 -8.23
N ILE A 11 -18.41 17.27 -8.24
CA ILE A 11 -17.93 16.45 -9.38
C ILE A 11 -18.90 15.32 -9.68
N ALA A 12 -19.51 14.76 -8.64
CA ALA A 12 -20.45 13.66 -8.74
C ALA A 12 -21.91 14.12 -8.98
N ALA A 13 -22.13 15.42 -9.20
CA ALA A 13 -23.45 16.02 -9.43
C ALA A 13 -24.49 15.75 -8.33
N ILE A 14 -24.04 15.57 -7.08
CA ILE A 14 -24.94 15.53 -5.92
C ILE A 14 -25.27 16.97 -5.52
N ALA A 15 -26.52 17.20 -5.10
CA ALA A 15 -27.02 18.51 -4.71
C ALA A 15 -26.07 19.27 -3.76
N ASP A 16 -25.99 20.59 -3.93
CA ASP A 16 -25.18 21.44 -3.06
C ASP A 16 -25.66 21.31 -1.61
N LEU A 17 -24.87 20.57 -0.83
CA LEU A 17 -25.13 20.34 0.59
C LEU A 17 -24.86 21.64 1.36
N LYS A 18 -25.71 21.93 2.35
CA LYS A 18 -25.48 23.04 3.28
C LYS A 18 -24.22 22.80 4.09
N GLU A 19 -23.54 23.87 4.49
CA GLU A 19 -22.29 23.81 5.26
C GLU A 19 -22.41 22.96 6.54
N GLU A 20 -23.51 23.10 7.28
CA GLU A 20 -23.77 22.29 8.50
C GLU A 20 -23.80 20.77 8.20
N VAL A 21 -24.32 20.37 7.05
CA VAL A 21 -24.35 18.95 6.64
C VAL A 21 -22.94 18.48 6.29
N LEU A 22 -22.17 19.32 5.57
CA LEU A 22 -20.78 19.01 5.22
C LEU A 22 -19.87 18.89 6.44
N GLU A 23 -20.11 19.68 7.49
CA GLU A 23 -19.42 19.56 8.78
C GLU A 23 -19.69 18.23 9.45
N LYS A 24 -20.97 17.85 9.61
CA LYS A 24 -21.36 16.57 10.21
C LYS A 24 -20.85 15.39 9.41
N ARG A 25 -20.94 15.46 8.07
CA ARG A 25 -20.40 14.45 7.16
C ARG A 25 -18.89 14.33 7.28
N SER A 26 -18.17 15.45 7.33
CA SER A 26 -16.72 15.45 7.55
C SER A 26 -16.34 14.78 8.88
N ALA A 27 -17.06 15.10 9.96
CA ALA A 27 -16.82 14.50 11.26
C ALA A 27 -17.08 12.98 11.25
N ALA A 28 -18.14 12.54 10.57
CA ALA A 28 -18.44 11.12 10.38
C ALA A 28 -17.30 10.39 9.64
N ILE A 29 -16.81 10.98 8.54
CA ILE A 29 -15.70 10.44 7.76
C ILE A 29 -14.43 10.33 8.61
N THR A 30 -14.05 11.38 9.34
CA THR A 30 -12.88 11.35 10.22
C THR A 30 -13.02 10.31 11.32
N ASN A 31 -14.22 10.13 11.90
CA ASN A 31 -14.47 9.11 12.92
C ASN A 31 -14.25 7.68 12.37
N VAL A 32 -14.72 7.40 11.15
CA VAL A 32 -14.49 6.10 10.50
C VAL A 32 -13.01 5.91 10.15
N ALA A 33 -12.38 6.93 9.54
CA ALA A 33 -10.99 6.87 9.08
C ALA A 33 -9.96 6.74 10.23
N THR A 34 -10.29 7.28 11.40
CA THR A 34 -9.45 7.15 12.62
C THR A 34 -9.77 5.90 13.44
N GLY A 35 -10.85 5.21 13.11
CA GLY A 35 -11.21 3.93 13.69
C GLY A 35 -10.19 2.83 13.41
N LYS A 36 -10.28 1.72 14.15
CA LYS A 36 -9.42 0.54 13.99
C LYS A 36 -10.09 -0.60 13.21
N ASP A 37 -11.22 -0.31 12.56
CA ASP A 37 -11.96 -1.29 11.75
C ASP A 37 -11.37 -1.34 10.33
N TYR A 38 -10.24 -2.04 10.20
CA TYR A 38 -9.57 -2.21 8.90
C TYR A 38 -10.43 -2.92 7.85
N PRO A 39 -11.18 -3.99 8.18
CA PRO A 39 -12.11 -4.59 7.22
C PRO A 39 -13.09 -3.58 6.60
N LEU A 40 -13.64 -2.67 7.40
CA LEU A 40 -14.51 -1.59 6.91
C LEU A 40 -13.78 -0.67 5.93
N ILE A 41 -12.55 -0.26 6.24
CA ILE A 41 -11.73 0.60 5.36
C ILE A 41 -11.39 -0.12 4.04
N TYR A 42 -11.02 -1.40 4.08
CA TYR A 42 -10.75 -2.16 2.85
C TYR A 42 -11.99 -2.30 1.97
N ASN A 43 -13.17 -2.48 2.56
CA ASN A 43 -14.41 -2.45 1.81
C ASN A 43 -14.76 -1.04 1.29
N CYS A 44 -14.35 0.03 1.97
CA CYS A 44 -14.42 1.38 1.41
C CYS A 44 -13.54 1.52 0.16
N ILE A 45 -12.32 0.95 0.17
CA ILE A 45 -11.47 0.92 -1.03
C ILE A 45 -12.20 0.19 -2.18
N ARG A 46 -12.77 -0.99 -1.90
CA ARG A 46 -13.52 -1.77 -2.90
C ARG A 46 -14.70 -0.97 -3.45
N LEU A 47 -15.53 -0.40 -2.59
CA LEU A 47 -16.69 0.40 -2.98
C LEU A 47 -16.28 1.60 -3.85
N PHE A 48 -15.25 2.33 -3.42
CA PHE A 48 -14.76 3.52 -4.13
C PHE A 48 -14.30 3.20 -5.56
N ILE A 49 -13.45 2.18 -5.68
CA ILE A 49 -12.82 1.74 -6.93
C ILE A 49 -13.82 0.94 -7.81
N GLY A 50 -14.91 0.44 -7.24
CA GLY A 50 -15.93 -0.34 -7.96
C GLY A 50 -15.66 -1.84 -8.00
N LEU A 51 -14.91 -2.36 -7.02
CA LEU A 51 -14.65 -3.79 -6.88
C LEU A 51 -15.80 -4.51 -6.15
N PRO A 52 -16.05 -5.80 -6.46
CA PRO A 52 -17.02 -6.61 -5.72
C PRO A 52 -16.73 -6.65 -4.21
N ILE A 53 -17.78 -6.52 -3.39
CA ILE A 53 -17.68 -6.58 -1.92
C ILE A 53 -18.28 -7.90 -1.46
N LYS A 54 -17.51 -8.68 -0.68
CA LYS A 54 -17.96 -9.98 -0.15
C LYS A 54 -18.71 -9.89 1.19
N ASP A 55 -18.52 -8.81 1.93
CA ASP A 55 -19.21 -8.58 3.20
C ASP A 55 -20.62 -8.06 2.94
N ASN A 56 -21.62 -8.94 3.11
CA ASN A 56 -23.03 -8.61 2.88
C ASN A 56 -23.53 -7.50 3.82
N ASP A 57 -22.92 -7.36 5.01
CA ASP A 57 -23.34 -6.39 6.03
C ASP A 57 -22.57 -5.06 5.89
N PHE A 58 -21.66 -4.94 4.92
CA PHE A 58 -20.81 -3.77 4.77
C PHE A 58 -21.61 -2.48 4.63
N ASN A 59 -22.66 -2.49 3.80
CA ASN A 59 -23.49 -1.32 3.56
C ASN A 59 -24.17 -0.86 4.87
N GLU A 60 -24.74 -1.80 5.63
CA GLU A 60 -25.37 -1.49 6.92
C GLU A 60 -24.35 -0.93 7.92
N LYS A 61 -23.16 -1.53 8.00
CA LYS A 61 -22.07 -1.05 8.88
C LYS A 61 -21.59 0.36 8.50
N LEU A 62 -21.38 0.63 7.21
CA LEU A 62 -20.95 1.93 6.72
C LEU A 62 -22.01 3.00 7.02
N VAL A 63 -23.27 2.72 6.69
CA VAL A 63 -24.40 3.63 6.94
C VAL A 63 -24.56 3.89 8.43
N ALA A 64 -24.52 2.84 9.27
CA ALA A 64 -24.61 2.98 10.71
C ALA A 64 -23.46 3.84 11.29
N ALA A 65 -22.23 3.66 10.80
CA ALA A 65 -21.08 4.44 11.21
C ALA A 65 -21.23 5.93 10.85
N ILE A 66 -21.82 6.23 9.68
CA ILE A 66 -22.10 7.60 9.24
C ILE A 66 -23.21 8.22 10.10
N ILE A 67 -24.36 7.54 10.21
CA ILE A 67 -25.55 8.05 10.93
C ILE A 67 -25.25 8.33 12.41
N ASN A 68 -24.36 7.54 13.03
CA ASN A 68 -23.97 7.76 14.43
C ASN A 68 -23.39 9.16 14.68
N THR A 69 -22.83 9.82 13.66
CA THR A 69 -22.33 11.20 13.74
C THR A 69 -23.22 12.17 12.97
N ASP A 70 -23.78 11.75 11.84
CA ASP A 70 -24.60 12.56 10.95
C ASP A 70 -26.01 11.99 10.80
N ILE A 71 -26.89 12.34 11.75
CA ILE A 71 -28.30 11.93 11.80
C ILE A 71 -29.08 12.41 10.56
N MET A 72 -28.57 13.41 9.82
CA MET A 72 -29.22 13.93 8.61
C MET A 72 -28.90 13.10 7.36
N PHE A 73 -28.07 12.06 7.47
CA PHE A 73 -27.85 11.12 6.38
C PHE A 73 -29.10 10.27 6.12
N VAL A 74 -29.60 10.30 4.89
CA VAL A 74 -30.75 9.52 4.44
C VAL A 74 -30.27 8.47 3.45
N ASP A 75 -30.49 7.19 3.76
CA ASP A 75 -30.09 6.06 2.91
C ASP A 75 -31.11 5.77 1.79
N GLU A 76 -31.54 6.81 1.05
CA GLU A 76 -32.44 6.66 -0.10
C GLU A 76 -31.63 6.53 -1.40
N ASN A 77 -31.01 5.36 -1.59
CA ASN A 77 -30.50 4.88 -2.88
C ASN A 77 -29.45 5.77 -3.58
N VAL A 78 -28.54 6.39 -2.82
CA VAL A 78 -27.43 7.17 -3.38
C VAL A 78 -26.13 6.36 -3.38
N GLU A 79 -26.10 5.27 -4.15
CA GLU A 79 -24.88 4.44 -4.36
C GLU A 79 -23.66 5.30 -4.70
N LEU A 80 -23.88 6.35 -5.49
CA LEU A 80 -22.85 7.30 -5.87
C LEU A 80 -22.36 8.16 -4.70
N GLU A 81 -23.22 8.52 -3.74
CA GLU A 81 -22.79 9.20 -2.49
C GLU A 81 -21.99 8.25 -1.61
N LYS A 82 -22.42 6.99 -1.47
CA LYS A 82 -21.67 5.98 -0.72
C LYS A 82 -20.27 5.81 -1.29
N ARG A 83 -20.10 5.78 -2.62
CA ARG A 83 -18.79 5.73 -3.28
C ARG A 83 -17.93 6.96 -2.97
N ILE A 84 -18.50 8.16 -2.96
CA ILE A 84 -17.77 9.39 -2.58
C ILE A 84 -17.34 9.32 -1.12
N LEU A 85 -18.24 8.94 -0.23
CA LEU A 85 -17.96 8.82 1.20
C LEU A 85 -16.87 7.79 1.46
N ALA A 86 -16.92 6.64 0.78
CA ALA A 86 -15.89 5.63 0.82
C ALA A 86 -14.52 6.17 0.34
N GLY A 87 -14.48 6.90 -0.78
CA GLY A 87 -13.27 7.57 -1.25
C GLY A 87 -12.75 8.61 -0.26
N ALA A 88 -13.64 9.39 0.34
CA ALA A 88 -13.29 10.39 1.36
C ALA A 88 -12.71 9.74 2.63
N ILE A 89 -13.25 8.61 3.06
CA ILE A 89 -12.71 7.78 4.16
C ILE A 89 -11.31 7.29 3.80
N VAL A 90 -11.09 6.80 2.58
CA VAL A 90 -9.76 6.36 2.12
C VAL A 90 -8.77 7.53 2.15
N HIS A 91 -9.15 8.69 1.62
CA HIS A 91 -8.32 9.89 1.65
C HIS A 91 -7.99 10.33 3.08
N GLU A 92 -8.99 10.41 3.95
CA GLU A 92 -8.81 10.84 5.34
C GLU A 92 -7.95 9.85 6.14
N SER A 93 -8.05 8.55 5.82
CA SER A 93 -7.24 7.52 6.48
C SER A 93 -5.74 7.65 6.17
N LEU A 94 -5.36 8.37 5.10
CA LEU A 94 -3.96 8.71 4.83
C LEU A 94 -3.36 9.69 5.85
N GLN A 95 -4.20 10.43 6.58
CA GLN A 95 -3.75 11.33 7.65
C GLN A 95 -3.33 10.56 8.91
N ASN A 96 -3.71 9.28 9.03
CA ASN A 96 -3.35 8.43 10.14
C ASN A 96 -2.03 7.69 9.83
N ALA A 97 -0.94 8.15 10.46
CA ALA A 97 0.41 7.63 10.25
C ALA A 97 0.55 6.11 10.50
N VAL A 98 -0.32 5.51 11.31
CA VAL A 98 -0.24 4.07 11.65
C VAL A 98 -0.70 3.19 10.49
N VAL A 99 -1.63 3.68 9.65
CA VAL A 99 -2.41 2.83 8.73
C VAL A 99 -2.33 3.29 7.28
N SER A 100 -1.97 4.56 7.07
CA SER A 100 -1.84 5.25 5.80
C SER A 100 -1.05 4.48 4.74
N THR A 101 0.13 3.94 5.09
CA THR A 101 0.93 3.13 4.16
C THR A 101 0.20 1.87 3.70
N ASN A 102 -0.50 1.19 4.60
CA ASN A 102 -1.22 -0.05 4.27
C ASN A 102 -2.36 0.22 3.29
N ILE A 103 -3.14 1.27 3.58
CA ILE A 103 -4.26 1.70 2.75
C ILE A 103 -3.77 2.14 1.39
N ALA A 104 -2.67 2.89 1.36
CA ALA A 104 -2.11 3.38 0.12
C ALA A 104 -1.57 2.25 -0.76
N LEU A 105 -0.88 1.26 -0.18
CA LEU A 105 -0.46 0.04 -0.87
C LEU A 105 -1.66 -0.79 -1.37
N SER A 106 -2.72 -0.88 -0.56
CA SER A 106 -3.96 -1.57 -0.93
C SER A 106 -4.64 -0.95 -2.15
N VAL A 107 -4.76 0.38 -2.18
CA VAL A 107 -5.29 1.11 -3.34
C VAL A 107 -4.40 0.92 -4.56
N ASN A 108 -3.08 1.08 -4.41
CA ASN A 108 -2.12 0.96 -5.50
C ASN A 108 -2.14 -0.44 -6.16
N SER A 109 -2.36 -1.48 -5.35
CA SER A 109 -2.58 -2.85 -5.82
C SER A 109 -3.95 -3.02 -6.50
N ALA A 110 -5.00 -2.48 -5.91
CA ALA A 110 -6.38 -2.70 -6.34
C ALA A 110 -6.77 -2.01 -7.66
N ILE A 111 -6.08 -0.93 -8.06
CA ILE A 111 -6.38 -0.19 -9.29
C ILE A 111 -5.93 -0.91 -10.58
N PHE A 112 -5.20 -2.01 -10.47
CA PHE A 112 -4.67 -2.74 -11.62
C PHE A 112 -5.77 -3.23 -12.56
N GLY A 113 -5.58 -2.99 -13.86
CA GLY A 113 -6.52 -3.41 -14.91
C GLY A 113 -7.86 -2.66 -14.91
N ILE A 114 -8.06 -1.68 -14.03
CA ILE A 114 -9.30 -0.91 -13.97
C ILE A 114 -9.20 0.31 -14.87
N ASN A 115 -10.23 0.55 -15.68
CA ASN A 115 -10.30 1.74 -16.52
C ASN A 115 -10.40 3.00 -15.64
N GLN A 116 -9.39 3.87 -15.72
CA GLN A 116 -9.29 5.10 -14.93
C GLN A 116 -10.45 6.07 -15.15
N GLU A 117 -11.12 6.02 -16.31
CA GLU A 117 -12.31 6.83 -16.61
C GLU A 117 -13.52 6.48 -15.72
N THR A 118 -13.49 5.32 -15.06
CA THR A 118 -14.57 4.87 -14.17
C THR A 118 -14.43 5.40 -12.74
N PHE A 119 -13.28 6.03 -12.41
CA PHE A 119 -13.04 6.58 -11.10
C PHE A 119 -13.77 7.91 -10.90
N ILE A 120 -14.64 7.95 -9.90
CA ILE A 120 -15.18 9.20 -9.38
C ILE A 120 -14.08 9.83 -8.51
N ASN A 121 -13.82 11.14 -8.66
CA ASN A 121 -12.81 11.85 -7.87
C ASN A 121 -11.40 11.20 -7.96
N ILE A 122 -10.88 11.10 -9.19
CA ILE A 122 -9.54 10.55 -9.48
C ILE A 122 -8.40 11.23 -8.71
N ASP A 123 -8.62 12.46 -8.22
CA ASP A 123 -7.69 13.18 -7.35
C ASP A 123 -7.44 12.48 -6.02
N ILE A 124 -8.38 11.66 -5.54
CA ILE A 124 -8.17 10.80 -4.36
C ILE A 124 -7.11 9.75 -4.66
N ILE A 125 -7.19 9.07 -5.81
CA ILE A 125 -6.18 8.08 -6.23
C ILE A 125 -4.81 8.75 -6.39
N GLN A 126 -4.76 9.91 -7.04
CA GLN A 126 -3.51 10.68 -7.18
C GLN A 126 -2.90 11.04 -5.81
N THR A 127 -3.73 11.47 -4.85
CA THR A 127 -3.29 11.78 -3.48
C THR A 127 -2.70 10.56 -2.79
N VAL A 128 -3.28 9.37 -3.00
CA VAL A 128 -2.76 8.10 -2.47
C VAL A 128 -1.39 7.77 -3.05
N LEU A 129 -1.23 7.90 -4.37
CA LEU A 129 0.05 7.63 -5.04
C LEU A 129 1.14 8.64 -4.65
N ASP A 130 0.77 9.92 -4.53
CA ASP A 130 1.66 10.98 -4.03
C ASP A 130 2.09 10.72 -2.58
N TYR A 131 1.18 10.23 -1.74
CA TYR A 131 1.48 9.83 -0.38
C TYR A 131 2.54 8.72 -0.36
N LEU A 132 2.37 7.63 -1.13
CA LEU A 132 3.37 6.55 -1.22
C LEU A 132 4.73 7.10 -1.64
N GLY A 133 4.74 8.00 -2.62
CA GLY A 133 5.94 8.65 -3.09
C GLY A 133 6.69 9.45 -2.03
N LYS A 134 5.96 10.35 -1.34
CA LYS A 134 6.53 11.16 -0.25
C LYS A 134 6.96 10.30 0.93
N ALA A 135 6.17 9.31 1.31
CA ALA A 135 6.49 8.40 2.40
C ALA A 135 7.72 7.53 2.08
N ALA A 136 7.86 7.05 0.85
CA ALA A 136 9.04 6.31 0.38
C ALA A 136 10.32 7.16 0.40
N GLN A 137 10.24 8.42 -0.03
CA GLN A 137 11.35 9.37 0.06
C GLN A 137 11.70 9.64 1.52
N ASN A 138 10.71 9.95 2.35
CA ASN A 138 10.90 10.21 3.77
C ASN A 138 11.53 9.01 4.49
N ALA A 139 11.15 7.78 4.13
CA ALA A 139 11.69 6.54 4.69
C ALA A 139 13.20 6.41 4.42
N ARG A 140 13.68 6.90 3.26
CA ARG A 140 15.08 6.79 2.81
C ARG A 140 15.90 8.06 3.01
N GLN A 141 15.29 9.17 3.41
CA GLN A 141 16.02 10.42 3.66
C GLN A 141 17.03 10.27 4.82
N PRO A 142 18.26 10.81 4.66
CA PRO A 142 19.21 10.86 5.76
C PRO A 142 18.66 11.77 6.85
N VAL A 143 18.47 11.22 8.05
CA VAL A 143 18.12 12.03 9.22
C VAL A 143 19.30 12.94 9.52
N ALA A 144 19.14 14.25 9.32
CA ALA A 144 20.15 15.23 9.70
C ALA A 144 20.47 15.03 11.19
N ARG A 145 21.74 14.93 11.54
CA ARG A 145 22.19 14.85 12.93
C ARG A 145 21.90 16.19 13.61
N VAL A 146 20.70 16.34 14.14
CA VAL A 146 20.42 17.42 15.07
C VAL A 146 21.10 17.03 16.37
N LEU A 147 22.32 17.53 16.57
CA LEU A 147 22.98 17.47 17.87
C LEU A 147 22.16 18.36 18.80
N THR A 148 21.18 17.79 19.49
CA THR A 148 20.45 18.52 20.52
C THR A 148 21.45 18.84 21.62
N PRO A 149 21.70 20.12 21.94
CA PRO A 149 22.57 20.47 23.05
C PRO A 149 22.04 19.80 24.31
N ILE A 150 22.92 19.14 25.06
CA ILE A 150 22.54 18.57 26.36
C ILE A 150 22.12 19.75 27.23
N LYS A 151 20.82 19.84 27.54
CA LYS A 151 20.31 20.82 28.51
C LYS A 151 20.77 20.37 29.88
N TYR A 152 21.90 20.90 30.31
CA TYR A 152 22.36 20.80 31.69
C TYR A 152 22.04 22.10 32.40
N THR A 153 21.18 22.03 33.41
CA THR A 153 20.97 23.14 34.34
C THR A 153 21.83 22.82 35.56
N ALA A 154 22.95 23.53 35.71
CA ALA A 154 23.76 23.40 36.92
C ALA A 154 22.91 23.83 38.13
N PRO A 155 22.95 23.09 39.26
CA PRO A 155 22.36 23.60 40.49
C PRO A 155 23.02 24.93 40.84
N LYS A 156 22.22 25.96 41.12
CA LYS A 156 22.73 27.26 41.57
C LYS A 156 23.41 27.06 42.93
N GLU A 157 24.51 27.78 43.17
CA GLU A 157 25.36 27.63 44.38
C GLU A 157 24.59 27.72 45.72
N VAL A 158 23.38 28.30 45.72
CA VAL A 158 22.54 28.52 46.91
C VAL A 158 21.65 27.30 47.26
N ASP A 159 21.46 26.34 46.36
CA ASP A 159 20.55 25.19 46.52
C ASP A 159 21.30 23.84 46.51
N ILE A 160 22.52 23.79 47.07
CA ILE A 160 23.33 22.57 47.10
C ILE A 160 22.83 21.63 48.21
N THR A 161 21.95 20.71 47.83
CA THR A 161 21.63 19.50 48.61
C THR A 161 22.04 18.25 47.81
N ASP A 162 22.32 17.15 48.50
CA ASP A 162 22.62 15.86 47.87
C ASP A 162 21.49 15.43 46.90
N GLU A 163 20.24 15.76 47.24
CA GLU A 163 19.06 15.52 46.41
C GLU A 163 19.11 16.32 45.09
N ASN A 164 19.50 17.60 45.12
CA ASN A 164 19.58 18.44 43.91
C ASN A 164 20.72 17.99 42.97
N TYR A 165 21.81 17.45 43.51
CA TYR A 165 22.86 16.80 42.72
C TYR A 165 22.38 15.49 42.06
N ALA A 166 21.68 14.64 42.83
CA ALA A 166 21.15 13.37 42.32
C ALA A 166 20.13 13.58 41.19
N VAL A 167 19.24 14.58 41.31
CA VAL A 167 18.28 14.96 40.25
C VAL A 167 19.00 15.45 39.00
N SER A 168 20.00 16.32 39.16
CA SER A 168 20.80 16.84 38.04
C SER A 168 21.54 15.71 37.31
N PHE A 169 22.17 14.79 38.04
CA PHE A 169 22.88 13.65 37.46
C PHE A 169 21.92 12.68 36.74
N THR A 170 20.75 12.41 37.31
CA THR A 170 19.72 11.56 36.69
C THR A 170 19.18 12.17 35.40
N SER A 171 18.99 13.49 35.37
CA SER A 171 18.58 14.21 34.15
C SER A 171 19.65 14.12 33.05
N LEU A 172 20.93 14.26 33.42
CA LEU A 172 22.06 14.13 32.50
C LEU A 172 22.17 12.70 31.96
N ALA A 173 22.07 11.67 32.81
CA ALA A 173 22.07 10.27 32.41
C ALA A 173 20.91 9.95 31.44
N THR A 174 19.71 10.47 31.71
CA THR A 174 18.54 10.32 30.83
C THR A 174 18.78 10.97 29.46
N ASN A 175 19.32 12.20 29.44
CA ASN A 175 19.64 12.90 28.20
C ASN A 175 20.70 12.17 27.37
N PHE A 176 21.77 11.66 28.00
CA PHE A 176 22.78 10.85 27.33
C PHE A 176 22.19 9.56 26.76
N ARG A 177 21.35 8.86 27.54
CA ARG A 177 20.67 7.65 27.07
C ARG A 177 19.80 7.94 25.86
N GLN A 178 19.04 9.05 25.87
CA GLN A 178 18.21 9.44 24.74
C GLN A 178 19.04 9.79 23.50
N LEU A 179 20.17 10.49 23.67
CA LEU A 179 21.09 10.78 22.58
C LEU A 179 21.68 9.51 21.95
N LEU A 180 22.08 8.54 22.78
CA LEU A 180 22.58 7.25 22.32
C LEU A 180 21.50 6.47 21.57
N ILE A 181 20.28 6.40 22.10
CA ILE A 181 19.14 5.75 21.43
C ILE A 181 18.86 6.40 20.08
N ASN A 182 18.77 7.73 20.04
CA ASN A 182 18.49 8.45 18.80
C ASN A 182 19.60 8.25 17.75
N SER A 183 20.87 8.28 18.18
CA SER A 183 22.01 8.06 17.31
C SER A 183 22.05 6.63 16.78
N ASN A 184 21.81 5.65 17.65
CA ASN A 184 21.78 4.24 17.28
C ASN A 184 20.64 3.95 16.30
N ASN A 185 19.43 4.46 16.56
CA ASN A 185 18.28 4.31 15.66
C ASN A 185 18.54 4.96 14.29
N SER A 186 19.19 6.13 14.26
CA SER A 186 19.59 6.78 13.01
C SER A 186 20.62 5.95 12.22
N LEU A 187 21.59 5.34 12.90
CA LEU A 187 22.59 4.47 12.28
C LEU A 187 21.97 3.18 11.74
N ILE A 188 21.14 2.50 12.55
CA ILE A 188 20.42 1.29 12.13
C ILE A 188 19.60 1.58 10.88
N ARG A 189 18.81 2.66 10.89
CA ARG A 189 18.00 3.05 9.74
C ARG A 189 18.84 3.29 8.49
N ARG A 190 19.99 3.96 8.61
CA ARG A 190 20.88 4.20 7.48
C ARG A 190 21.52 2.92 6.94
N LEU A 191 21.88 2.00 7.83
CA LEU A 191 22.37 0.69 7.42
C LEU A 191 21.30 -0.09 6.66
N SER A 192 20.04 -0.09 7.12
CA SER A 192 18.93 -0.73 6.41
C SER A 192 18.70 -0.13 5.02
N VAL A 193 18.76 1.21 4.88
CA VAL A 193 18.64 1.86 3.56
C VAL A 193 19.78 1.41 2.64
N MET A 194 21.02 1.43 3.14
CA MET A 194 22.19 1.04 2.36
C MET A 194 22.17 -0.45 1.97
N GLU A 195 21.68 -1.31 2.86
CA GLU A 195 21.53 -2.74 2.61
C GLU A 195 20.51 -3.01 1.50
N GLU A 196 19.31 -2.42 1.59
CA GLU A 196 18.29 -2.51 0.53
C GLU A 196 18.82 -2.01 -0.81
N GLU A 197 19.39 -0.80 -0.86
CA GLU A 197 19.93 -0.20 -2.09
C GLU A 197 21.07 -1.02 -2.68
N SER A 198 21.98 -1.53 -1.83
CA SER A 198 23.09 -2.40 -2.26
C SER A 198 22.58 -3.72 -2.80
N ASN A 199 21.59 -4.34 -2.18
CA ASN A 199 21.02 -5.61 -2.63
C ASN A 199 20.29 -5.45 -3.97
N ILE A 200 19.49 -4.39 -4.14
CA ILE A 200 18.86 -4.05 -5.43
C ILE A 200 19.93 -3.80 -6.50
N HIS A 201 20.98 -3.05 -6.16
CA HIS A 201 22.09 -2.81 -7.08
C HIS A 201 22.77 -4.10 -7.51
N TRP A 202 23.10 -4.99 -6.57
CA TRP A 202 23.68 -6.30 -6.86
C TRP A 202 22.78 -7.16 -7.75
N TRP A 203 21.48 -7.18 -7.47
CA TRP A 203 20.49 -7.89 -8.28
C TRP A 203 20.47 -7.37 -9.73
N LEU A 204 20.43 -6.05 -9.92
CA LEU A 204 20.47 -5.42 -11.25
C LEU A 204 21.76 -5.76 -12.02
N PHE A 205 22.92 -5.62 -11.37
CA PHE A 205 24.22 -5.81 -12.02
C PHE A 205 24.54 -7.27 -12.31
N ARG A 206 24.14 -8.19 -11.42
CA ARG A 206 24.35 -9.62 -11.62
C ARG A 206 23.46 -10.16 -12.74
N SER A 207 22.27 -9.56 -12.94
CA SER A 207 21.29 -10.00 -13.94
C SER A 207 21.04 -11.51 -13.88
N PHE A 208 20.91 -12.04 -12.67
CA PHE A 208 20.72 -13.47 -12.39
C PHE A 208 19.54 -13.64 -11.44
N SER A 209 18.60 -14.49 -11.82
CA SER A 209 17.46 -14.84 -10.98
C SER A 209 17.87 -15.88 -9.94
N SER A 210 17.60 -15.58 -8.68
CA SER A 210 17.77 -16.51 -7.58
C SER A 210 16.60 -17.50 -7.48
N ILE A 211 15.39 -17.12 -7.92
CA ILE A 211 14.21 -18.00 -7.95
C ILE A 211 14.32 -19.04 -9.06
N ALA A 212 14.67 -18.64 -10.29
CA ALA A 212 14.83 -19.56 -11.43
C ALA A 212 16.24 -20.14 -11.59
N HIS A 213 17.20 -19.72 -10.75
CA HIS A 213 18.60 -20.16 -10.80
C HIS A 213 19.28 -20.03 -12.18
N LYS A 214 18.96 -18.96 -12.92
CA LYS A 214 19.49 -18.73 -14.27
C LYS A 214 19.67 -17.24 -14.59
N ASN A 215 20.44 -16.96 -15.64
CA ASN A 215 20.66 -15.59 -16.09
C ASN A 215 19.37 -14.97 -16.64
N ALA A 216 19.23 -13.65 -16.54
CA ALA A 216 18.10 -12.90 -17.09
C ALA A 216 17.88 -13.18 -18.58
N SER A 217 18.97 -13.37 -19.35
CA SER A 217 18.89 -13.68 -20.78
C SER A 217 18.37 -15.09 -21.09
N GLU A 218 18.30 -15.97 -20.09
CA GLU A 218 17.82 -17.36 -20.20
C GLU A 218 16.36 -17.51 -19.76
N LEU A 219 15.75 -16.43 -19.23
CA LEU A 219 14.34 -16.38 -18.88
C LEU A 219 13.50 -16.20 -20.14
N SER A 220 12.32 -16.81 -20.16
CA SER A 220 11.34 -16.49 -21.19
C SER A 220 10.67 -15.14 -20.91
N SER A 221 10.07 -14.53 -21.94
CA SER A 221 9.31 -13.29 -21.81
C SER A 221 8.08 -13.40 -20.92
N ILE A 222 7.54 -14.62 -20.74
CA ILE A 222 6.40 -14.90 -19.84
C ILE A 222 6.87 -15.10 -18.41
N GLU A 223 7.99 -15.79 -18.22
CA GLU A 223 8.55 -16.11 -16.92
C GLU A 223 9.15 -14.89 -16.20
N ALA A 224 9.88 -14.05 -16.95
CA ALA A 224 10.65 -12.97 -16.37
C ALA A 224 9.82 -11.95 -15.57
N PRO A 225 8.63 -11.50 -16.01
CA PRO A 225 7.79 -10.59 -15.23
C PRO A 225 7.38 -11.11 -13.86
N ILE A 226 7.00 -12.38 -13.78
CA ILE A 226 6.59 -13.03 -12.54
C ILE A 226 7.77 -13.05 -11.57
N ILE A 227 8.91 -13.55 -12.06
CA ILE A 227 10.11 -13.73 -11.24
C ILE A 227 10.68 -12.41 -10.78
N PHE A 228 10.84 -11.42 -11.68
CA PHE A 228 11.45 -10.16 -11.30
C PHE A 228 10.55 -9.33 -10.37
N GLY A 229 9.22 -9.41 -10.53
CA GLY A 229 8.29 -8.82 -9.58
C GLY A 229 8.44 -9.42 -8.17
N LEU A 230 8.50 -10.75 -8.08
CA LEU A 230 8.72 -11.48 -6.83
C LEU A 230 10.09 -11.17 -6.21
N GLU A 231 11.17 -11.27 -6.98
CA GLU A 231 12.52 -11.02 -6.49
C GLU A 231 12.69 -9.60 -5.99
N LEU A 232 12.27 -8.59 -6.77
CA LEU A 232 12.39 -7.21 -6.33
C LEU A 232 11.59 -6.95 -5.05
N SER A 233 10.40 -7.54 -4.91
CA SER A 233 9.60 -7.40 -3.70
C SER A 233 10.27 -8.03 -2.46
N ASN A 234 10.99 -9.14 -2.64
CA ASN A 234 11.76 -9.79 -1.58
C ASN A 234 13.01 -8.99 -1.17
N LEU A 235 13.49 -8.09 -2.03
CA LEU A 235 14.59 -7.18 -1.72
C LEU A 235 14.14 -5.94 -0.93
N ILE A 236 12.84 -5.64 -0.90
CA ILE A 236 12.32 -4.49 -0.15
C ILE A 236 12.24 -4.83 1.34
N THR A 237 12.95 -4.05 2.14
CA THR A 237 12.96 -4.16 3.61
C THR A 237 12.39 -2.90 4.27
N LEU A 238 12.34 -1.78 3.55
CA LEU A 238 11.81 -0.51 4.01
C LEU A 238 10.55 -0.13 3.24
N TYR A 239 9.48 0.12 3.99
CA TYR A 239 8.17 0.45 3.43
C TYR A 239 7.81 1.93 3.64
N PRO A 240 7.15 2.57 2.66
CA PRO A 240 6.82 2.07 1.33
C PRO A 240 8.07 1.84 0.44
N PRO A 241 7.97 1.05 -0.65
CA PRO A 241 9.09 0.77 -1.54
C PRO A 241 9.62 2.03 -2.26
N PRO A 242 10.84 1.99 -2.82
CA PRO A 242 11.40 3.10 -3.60
C PRO A 242 10.49 3.48 -4.79
N GLN A 243 10.43 4.77 -5.13
CA GLN A 243 9.61 5.25 -6.25
C GLN A 243 10.08 4.74 -7.63
N ASN A 244 11.35 4.35 -7.74
CA ASN A 244 11.98 3.93 -8.99
C ASN A 244 11.96 2.41 -9.21
N CYS A 245 11.14 1.65 -8.47
CA CYS A 245 11.01 0.21 -8.67
C CYS A 245 10.60 -0.17 -10.10
N SER A 246 9.75 0.62 -10.76
CA SER A 246 9.40 0.40 -12.17
C SER A 246 10.63 0.45 -13.07
N ALA A 247 11.51 1.43 -12.88
CA ALA A 247 12.75 1.56 -13.65
C ALA A 247 13.72 0.40 -13.38
N PHE A 248 13.76 -0.14 -12.16
CA PHE A 248 14.55 -1.33 -11.85
C PHE A 248 14.02 -2.57 -12.59
N LEU A 249 12.69 -2.78 -12.59
CA LEU A 249 12.05 -3.86 -13.32
C LEU A 249 12.25 -3.73 -14.83
N GLU A 250 12.07 -2.54 -15.40
CA GLU A 250 12.35 -2.24 -16.82
C GLU A 250 13.78 -2.61 -17.16
N LYS A 251 14.74 -2.24 -16.31
CA LYS A 251 16.15 -2.55 -16.53
C LYS A 251 16.41 -4.06 -16.55
N MET A 252 15.83 -4.83 -15.62
CA MET A 252 15.98 -6.29 -15.63
C MET A 252 15.29 -6.96 -16.82
N LEU A 253 14.07 -6.53 -17.15
CA LEU A 253 13.33 -7.03 -18.30
C LEU A 253 14.04 -6.72 -19.63
N SER A 254 14.78 -5.62 -19.72
CA SER A 254 15.58 -5.29 -20.90
C SER A 254 16.71 -6.29 -21.21
N ASN A 255 17.09 -7.12 -20.23
CA ASN A 255 18.11 -8.16 -20.40
C ASN A 255 17.52 -9.50 -20.89
N VAL A 256 16.19 -9.60 -21.02
CA VAL A 256 15.48 -10.81 -21.47
C VAL A 256 15.46 -10.84 -23.00
N ASN A 257 15.76 -12.00 -23.61
CA ASN A 257 15.81 -12.15 -25.06
C ASN A 257 15.08 -13.44 -25.51
N PRO A 258 14.02 -13.36 -26.33
CA PRO A 258 13.46 -12.15 -26.93
C PRO A 258 12.74 -11.25 -25.92
N ALA A 259 12.65 -9.96 -26.25
CA ALA A 259 11.76 -9.05 -25.56
C ALA A 259 10.31 -9.57 -25.64
N GLY A 260 9.56 -9.42 -24.56
CA GLY A 260 8.18 -9.91 -24.48
C GLY A 260 7.16 -8.97 -25.12
N ASP A 261 6.19 -9.57 -25.81
CA ASP A 261 4.96 -8.90 -26.22
C ASP A 261 3.91 -8.95 -25.11
N ASN A 262 2.80 -8.22 -25.32
CA ASN A 262 1.66 -8.26 -24.41
C ASN A 262 1.08 -9.68 -24.31
N SER A 263 0.80 -10.11 -23.08
CA SER A 263 0.24 -11.43 -22.80
C SER A 263 -0.89 -11.34 -21.78
N SER A 264 -1.78 -12.34 -21.80
CA SER A 264 -2.94 -12.35 -20.90
C SER A 264 -2.55 -12.75 -19.48
N ILE A 265 -3.33 -12.32 -18.48
CA ILE A 265 -3.18 -12.78 -17.08
C ILE A 265 -3.19 -14.32 -17.05
N LYS A 266 -4.11 -14.94 -17.80
CA LYS A 266 -4.20 -16.40 -17.90
C LYS A 266 -2.86 -17.02 -18.33
N THR A 267 -2.26 -16.48 -19.39
CA THR A 267 -0.98 -16.99 -19.92
C THR A 267 0.12 -16.94 -18.87
N TYR A 268 0.27 -15.83 -18.16
CA TYR A 268 1.27 -15.69 -17.11
C TYR A 268 1.03 -16.68 -15.96
N LEU A 269 -0.20 -16.74 -15.43
CA LEU A 269 -0.48 -17.53 -14.24
C LEU A 269 -0.53 -19.05 -14.52
N ASP A 270 -1.03 -19.47 -15.68
CA ASP A 270 -0.97 -20.87 -16.10
C ASP A 270 0.49 -21.32 -16.26
N TYR A 271 1.38 -20.44 -16.76
CA TYR A 271 2.82 -20.70 -16.83
C TYR A 271 3.43 -20.82 -15.44
N ALA A 272 3.09 -19.91 -14.53
CA ALA A 272 3.56 -19.93 -13.14
C ALA A 272 3.18 -21.21 -12.41
N PHE A 273 1.96 -21.70 -12.65
CA PHE A 273 1.45 -22.94 -12.09
C PHE A 273 2.21 -24.17 -12.60
N ASP A 274 2.51 -24.23 -13.91
CA ASP A 274 3.25 -25.35 -14.51
C ASP A 274 4.69 -25.49 -14.00
N HIS A 275 5.34 -24.36 -13.74
CA HIS A 275 6.75 -24.31 -13.40
C HIS A 275 7.00 -24.24 -11.88
N GLU A 276 5.99 -24.61 -11.09
CA GLU A 276 6.05 -24.71 -9.63
C GLU A 276 6.49 -23.42 -8.92
N TYR A 277 6.36 -22.24 -9.55
CA TYR A 277 6.48 -20.95 -8.85
C TYR A 277 5.34 -20.70 -7.87
N GLY A 278 4.41 -21.66 -7.75
CA GLY A 278 3.25 -21.55 -6.90
C GLY A 278 3.55 -21.45 -5.42
N SER A 279 4.66 -21.98 -4.91
CA SER A 279 5.06 -21.73 -3.52
C SER A 279 5.36 -20.26 -3.26
N GLU A 280 5.90 -19.56 -4.26
CA GLU A 280 6.23 -18.13 -4.13
C GLU A 280 5.00 -17.24 -4.25
N LEU A 281 3.94 -17.67 -4.95
CA LEU A 281 2.69 -16.91 -5.13
C LEU A 281 1.57 -17.32 -4.16
N ASN A 282 1.73 -18.42 -3.42
CA ASN A 282 0.74 -18.94 -2.49
C ASN A 282 0.84 -18.24 -1.12
N ASP A 283 0.39 -16.99 -1.09
CA ASP A 283 0.24 -16.20 0.13
C ASP A 283 -1.16 -16.32 0.75
N ASP A 284 -1.26 -16.05 2.05
CA ASP A 284 -2.54 -15.82 2.69
C ASP A 284 -3.14 -14.49 2.22
N ILE A 285 -4.17 -14.60 1.38
CA ILE A 285 -4.89 -13.48 0.81
C ILE A 285 -6.27 -13.25 1.45
N GLU A 286 -6.63 -13.96 2.53
CA GLU A 286 -8.00 -13.92 3.08
C GLU A 286 -8.44 -12.49 3.41
N LYS A 287 -7.53 -11.71 4.01
CA LYS A 287 -7.72 -10.29 4.35
C LYS A 287 -7.90 -9.39 3.12
N TRP A 288 -7.21 -9.69 2.02
CA TRP A 288 -7.06 -8.79 0.87
C TRP A 288 -8.03 -9.11 -0.25
N GLY A 289 -8.29 -10.39 -0.51
CA GLY A 289 -9.09 -10.86 -1.62
C GLY A 289 -8.78 -10.08 -2.91
N ASN A 290 -9.81 -9.60 -3.57
CA ASN A 290 -9.71 -8.87 -4.84
C ASN A 290 -8.97 -7.51 -4.81
N LEU A 291 -8.41 -7.08 -3.66
CA LEU A 291 -7.44 -5.98 -3.63
C LEU A 291 -6.06 -6.40 -4.16
N VAL A 292 -5.77 -7.70 -4.18
CA VAL A 292 -4.57 -8.32 -4.78
C VAL A 292 -5.01 -9.25 -5.93
N PRO A 293 -5.39 -8.69 -7.09
CA PRO A 293 -6.04 -9.46 -8.15
C PRO A 293 -5.21 -10.64 -8.68
N LEU A 294 -3.88 -10.50 -8.84
CA LEU A 294 -3.04 -11.58 -9.36
C LEU A 294 -2.86 -12.72 -8.34
N HIS A 295 -2.61 -12.43 -7.07
CA HIS A 295 -2.56 -13.44 -6.02
C HIS A 295 -3.93 -14.08 -5.78
N THR A 296 -5.02 -13.32 -5.94
CA THR A 296 -6.38 -13.88 -5.93
C THR A 296 -6.62 -14.85 -7.07
N ALA A 297 -6.25 -14.47 -8.30
CA ALA A 297 -6.33 -15.35 -9.45
C ALA A 297 -5.54 -16.64 -9.21
N PHE A 298 -4.30 -16.51 -8.73
CA PHE A 298 -3.44 -17.66 -8.45
C PHE A 298 -4.00 -18.57 -7.35
N SER A 299 -4.54 -18.00 -6.27
CA SER A 299 -5.25 -18.76 -5.24
C SER A 299 -6.44 -19.54 -5.81
N LYS A 300 -7.18 -18.99 -6.79
CA LYS A 300 -8.25 -19.72 -7.49
C LYS A 300 -7.75 -20.85 -8.38
N ILE A 301 -6.56 -20.73 -8.97
CA ILE A 301 -5.92 -21.84 -9.69
C ILE A 301 -5.64 -23.00 -8.72
N ILE A 302 -5.05 -22.69 -7.55
CA ILE A 302 -4.74 -23.69 -6.51
C ILE A 302 -6.02 -24.36 -5.99
N GLU A 303 -7.04 -23.57 -5.62
CA GLU A 303 -8.32 -24.09 -5.10
C GLU A 303 -8.99 -25.05 -6.09
N ASN A 304 -8.90 -24.75 -7.39
CA ASN A 304 -9.48 -25.56 -8.45
C ASN A 304 -8.63 -26.79 -8.81
N GLY A 305 -7.37 -26.83 -8.40
CA GLY A 305 -6.43 -27.94 -8.66
C GLY A 305 -6.08 -28.13 -10.15
N SER A 306 -6.48 -27.21 -11.03
CA SER A 306 -6.23 -27.28 -12.47
C SER A 306 -6.34 -25.89 -13.13
N LYS A 307 -5.77 -25.78 -14.33
CA LYS A 307 -5.87 -24.59 -15.19
C LYS A 307 -7.26 -24.36 -15.79
N ASP A 308 -8.12 -25.35 -15.71
CA ASP A 308 -9.42 -25.30 -16.37
C ASP A 308 -10.50 -24.80 -15.42
N GLY A 309 -11.07 -23.62 -15.69
CA GLY A 309 -12.24 -23.10 -14.98
C GLY A 309 -11.96 -22.11 -13.85
N TRP A 310 -10.70 -21.90 -13.45
CA TRP A 310 -10.34 -20.86 -12.47
C TRP A 310 -10.66 -19.45 -12.96
N THR A 311 -10.61 -19.22 -14.28
CA THR A 311 -10.88 -17.92 -14.91
C THR A 311 -12.27 -17.41 -14.57
N ASN A 312 -13.30 -18.29 -14.61
CA ASN A 312 -14.67 -17.90 -14.28
C ASN A 312 -14.81 -17.54 -12.79
N LEU A 313 -14.15 -18.27 -11.89
CA LEU A 313 -14.16 -17.98 -10.46
C LEU A 313 -13.45 -16.65 -10.16
N PHE A 314 -12.33 -16.39 -10.83
CA PHE A 314 -11.59 -15.15 -10.72
C PHE A 314 -12.41 -13.96 -11.24
N GLU A 315 -12.95 -14.05 -12.45
CA GLU A 315 -13.72 -12.98 -13.11
C GLU A 315 -15.00 -12.62 -12.34
N ASN A 316 -15.63 -13.58 -11.66
CA ASN A 316 -16.78 -13.29 -10.78
C ASN A 316 -16.41 -12.52 -9.50
N SER A 317 -15.13 -12.48 -9.14
CA SER A 317 -14.64 -11.87 -7.89
C SER A 317 -13.77 -10.64 -8.09
N SER A 318 -13.36 -10.36 -9.34
CA SER A 318 -12.43 -9.31 -9.74
C SER A 318 -13.10 -8.35 -10.74
N ALA A 319 -12.58 -7.14 -10.86
CA ALA A 319 -12.95 -6.23 -11.95
C ALA A 319 -12.15 -6.47 -13.25
N VAL A 320 -11.11 -7.30 -13.19
CA VAL A 320 -10.20 -7.60 -14.30
C VAL A 320 -10.51 -8.98 -14.87
N LYS A 321 -10.41 -9.13 -16.19
CA LYS A 321 -10.62 -10.41 -16.88
C LYS A 321 -9.34 -11.20 -17.03
N ALA A 322 -9.41 -12.52 -16.99
CA ALA A 322 -8.25 -13.37 -17.20
C ALA A 322 -7.67 -13.24 -18.62
N SER A 323 -8.52 -12.79 -19.56
CA SER A 323 -8.17 -12.51 -20.96
C SER A 323 -7.55 -11.13 -21.18
N ASP A 324 -7.58 -10.22 -20.19
CA ASP A 324 -6.98 -8.90 -20.33
C ASP A 324 -5.45 -9.04 -20.50
N THR A 325 -4.91 -8.28 -21.45
CA THR A 325 -3.51 -8.36 -21.87
C THR A 325 -2.69 -7.22 -21.31
N PHE A 326 -1.51 -7.54 -20.79
CA PHE A 326 -0.59 -6.57 -20.19
C PHE A 326 0.81 -6.72 -20.76
N THR A 327 1.53 -5.61 -20.81
CA THR A 327 2.97 -5.63 -21.10
C THR A 327 3.72 -6.39 -20.00
N PRO A 328 4.92 -6.95 -20.31
CA PRO A 328 5.77 -7.58 -19.30
C PRO A 328 6.04 -6.68 -18.08
N ILE A 329 6.22 -5.37 -18.29
CA ILE A 329 6.51 -4.42 -17.21
C ILE A 329 5.29 -4.15 -16.32
N GLU A 330 4.10 -3.97 -16.90
CA GLU A 330 2.87 -3.77 -16.13
C GLU A 330 2.57 -4.98 -15.24
N PHE A 331 2.75 -6.19 -15.79
CA PHE A 331 2.55 -7.42 -15.03
C PHE A 331 3.57 -7.57 -13.89
N ALA A 332 4.85 -7.28 -14.16
CA ALA A 332 5.90 -7.33 -13.14
C ALA A 332 5.68 -6.32 -12.01
N ILE A 333 5.29 -5.09 -12.34
CA ILE A 333 4.95 -4.04 -11.38
C ILE A 333 3.77 -4.48 -10.51
N GLN A 334 2.77 -5.15 -11.10
CA GLN A 334 1.62 -5.59 -10.32
C GLN A 334 1.95 -6.72 -9.35
N ILE A 335 2.70 -7.74 -9.79
CA ILE A 335 3.20 -8.80 -8.90
C ILE A 335 4.00 -8.18 -7.75
N PHE A 336 4.88 -7.22 -8.08
CA PHE A 336 5.66 -6.49 -7.09
C PHE A 336 4.76 -5.75 -6.08
N ASN A 337 3.78 -4.95 -6.55
CA ASN A 337 2.90 -4.16 -5.68
C ASN A 337 2.07 -5.04 -4.74
N GLU A 338 1.51 -6.13 -5.25
CA GLU A 338 0.73 -7.08 -4.46
C GLU A 338 1.61 -7.75 -3.39
N ARG A 339 2.80 -8.20 -3.78
CA ARG A 339 3.71 -8.89 -2.85
C ARG A 339 4.27 -7.95 -1.79
N VAL A 340 4.54 -6.67 -2.13
CA VAL A 340 4.88 -5.63 -1.15
C VAL A 340 3.75 -5.43 -0.14
N LEU A 341 2.49 -5.38 -0.58
CA LEU A 341 1.35 -5.26 0.34
C LEU A 341 1.22 -6.47 1.28
N LEU A 342 1.39 -7.67 0.74
CA LEU A 342 1.32 -8.93 1.49
C LEU A 342 2.45 -9.01 2.52
N ASN A 343 3.68 -8.63 2.14
CA ASN A 343 4.83 -8.64 3.05
C ASN A 343 4.79 -7.53 4.11
N PHE A 344 4.18 -6.37 3.82
CA PHE A 344 4.07 -5.26 4.80
C PHE A 344 3.30 -5.63 6.06
N ASN A 345 2.47 -6.68 6.00
CA ASN A 345 1.60 -7.11 7.09
C ASN A 345 2.02 -8.45 7.73
N ARG A 346 3.16 -9.02 7.32
CA ARG A 346 3.81 -10.15 7.98
C ARG A 346 4.66 -9.64 9.15
#